data_AF-A0A3B1DEI6-F1
#
_entry.id   AF-A0A3B1DEI6-F1
#
_cell.length_a   1.000
_cell.length_b   1.000
_cell.length_c   1.000
_cell.angle_alpha   90.00
_cell.angle_beta   90.00
_cell.angle_gamma   90.00
#
_symmetry.space_group_name_H-M   'P 1'
#
loop_
_entity.id
_entity.type
_entity.pdbx_description
1 polymer ?
#
loop_
_entity_poly.entity_id
_entity_poly.type
_entity_poly.pdbx_seq_one_letter_code
_entity_poly.pdbx_strand_id
1 'polypeptide(L)'
;YLPYRFEGNEKRRNKIKRVFYYVGESCQSCEQKILCTKSKNPRRITRCPEEGSIDRMQLRMQQYPEIMKKRKAIVEHPFGTIKFWNHQNAFLMRGLEKVLSTLAYNMKRVIKIVGVKKMIEALV
;
A
#
# COMPACT_ATOMS: atom_id res chain seq x y z
N TYR A 1 1.49 24.92 9.95
CA TYR A 1 0.73 23.82 10.58
C TYR A 1 -0.73 24.03 10.24
N LEU A 2 -1.50 22.99 9.87
CA LEU A 2 -2.93 23.16 9.57
C LEU A 2 -3.74 22.99 10.86
N PRO A 3 -4.56 23.97 11.28
CA PRO A 3 -5.38 23.83 12.48
C PRO A 3 -6.44 22.73 12.27
N TYR A 4 -6.53 21.84 13.26
CA TYR A 4 -7.63 20.88 13.37
C TYR A 4 -8.93 21.65 13.63
N ARG A 5 -10.02 21.27 12.93
CA ARG A 5 -11.29 21.98 13.05
C ARG A 5 -12.38 21.15 13.73
N PHE A 6 -12.66 19.96 13.19
CA PHE A 6 -13.65 19.05 13.78
C PHE A 6 -13.56 17.65 13.17
N GLU A 7 -14.16 16.69 13.86
CA GLU A 7 -14.36 15.31 13.42
C GLU A 7 -15.75 15.15 12.84
N GLY A 8 -15.85 14.37 11.77
CA GLY A 8 -17.12 14.00 11.18
C GLY A 8 -17.14 12.55 10.73
N ASN A 9 -18.32 12.11 10.31
CA ASN A 9 -18.54 10.77 9.79
C ASN A 9 -18.97 10.88 8.33
N GLU A 10 -18.14 10.39 7.41
CA GLU A 10 -18.49 10.33 5.99
C GLU A 10 -18.91 8.92 5.61
N LYS A 11 -20.04 8.80 4.89
CA LYS A 11 -20.45 7.55 4.25
C LYS A 11 -19.69 7.41 2.93
N ARG A 12 -18.81 6.43 2.84
CA ARG A 12 -18.18 6.00 1.58
C ARG A 12 -18.44 4.52 1.36
N ARG A 13 -19.03 4.16 0.21
CA ARG A 13 -19.35 2.76 -0.19
C ARG A 13 -20.06 1.97 0.93
N ASN A 14 -21.17 2.52 1.46
CA ASN A 14 -21.99 1.94 2.54
C ASN A 14 -21.27 1.69 3.87
N LYS A 15 -20.09 2.28 4.11
CA LYS A 15 -19.40 2.26 5.40
C LYS A 15 -19.26 3.67 5.93
N ILE A 16 -19.58 3.85 7.21
CA ILE A 16 -19.32 5.10 7.93
C ILE A 16 -17.86 5.07 8.36
N LYS A 17 -17.09 6.07 7.95
CA LYS A 17 -15.72 6.26 8.40
C LYS A 17 -15.63 7.58 9.15
N ARG A 18 -14.92 7.55 10.28
CA ARG A 18 -14.52 8.76 10.99
C ARG A 18 -13.47 9.48 10.16
N VAL A 19 -13.55 10.81 10.14
CA VAL A 19 -12.74 11.67 9.30
C VAL A 19 -12.40 12.95 10.07
N PHE A 20 -11.15 13.39 9.96
CA PHE A 20 -10.66 14.64 10.57
C PHE A 20 -10.58 15.73 9.51
N TYR A 21 -11.16 16.89 9.79
CA TYR A 21 -11.10 18.05 8.89
C TYR A 21 -10.12 19.11 9.41
N TYR A 22 -9.26 19.54 8.50
CA TYR A 22 -8.30 20.61 8.69
C TYR A 22 -8.60 21.75 7.72
N VAL A 23 -8.42 22.99 8.15
CA VAL A 23 -8.66 24.17 7.30
C VAL A 23 -7.39 24.95 7.13
N GLY A 24 -7.01 25.21 5.87
CA GLY A 24 -5.92 26.12 5.58
C GLY A 24 -6.41 27.56 5.61
N GLU A 25 -6.48 28.18 6.79
CA GLU A 25 -6.91 29.58 6.94
C GLU A 25 -6.02 30.55 6.15
N SER A 26 -4.71 30.27 6.13
CA SER A 26 -3.72 30.99 5.31
C SER A 26 -3.96 30.90 3.80
N CYS A 27 -4.78 29.94 3.34
CA CYS A 27 -5.13 29.83 1.92
C CYS A 27 -6.00 31.02 1.47
N GLN A 28 -6.68 31.70 2.38
CA GLN A 28 -7.58 32.79 2.06
C GLN A 28 -6.83 34.09 1.70
N SER A 29 -5.67 34.32 2.33
CA SER A 29 -4.77 35.44 2.06
C SER A 29 -3.67 35.13 1.04
N CYS A 30 -3.72 33.97 0.39
CA CYS A 30 -2.70 33.56 -0.58
C CYS A 30 -2.93 34.25 -1.93
N GLU A 31 -1.92 34.99 -2.41
CA GLU A 31 -1.94 35.68 -3.71
C GLU A 31 -2.14 34.73 -4.89
N GLN A 32 -1.61 33.50 -4.77
CA GLN A 32 -1.72 32.46 -5.79
C GLN A 32 -3.02 31.65 -5.70
N LYS A 33 -3.96 32.03 -4.82
CA LYS A 33 -5.25 31.33 -4.67
C LYS A 33 -6.02 31.29 -5.98
N ILE A 34 -5.94 32.35 -6.78
CA ILE A 34 -6.62 32.48 -8.07
C ILE A 34 -6.20 31.35 -9.04
N LEU A 35 -4.92 30.95 -9.01
CA LEU A 35 -4.40 29.85 -9.82
C LEU A 35 -4.67 28.47 -9.18
N CYS A 36 -4.81 28.40 -7.86
CA CYS A 36 -4.98 27.14 -7.14
C CYS A 36 -6.44 26.64 -7.08
N THR A 37 -7.42 27.53 -6.86
CA THR A 37 -8.84 27.15 -6.70
C THR A 37 -9.80 28.30 -6.98
N LYS A 38 -10.97 27.98 -7.55
CA LYS A 38 -12.08 28.93 -7.74
C LYS A 38 -12.98 29.06 -6.49
N SER A 39 -12.73 28.27 -5.44
CA SER A 39 -13.54 28.28 -4.22
C SER A 39 -13.36 29.58 -3.43
N LYS A 40 -14.48 30.20 -3.02
CA LYS A 40 -14.46 31.33 -2.08
C LYS A 40 -13.89 30.90 -0.71
N ASN A 41 -14.24 29.70 -0.26
CA ASN A 41 -13.84 29.16 1.03
C ASN A 41 -12.37 28.68 1.03
N PRO A 42 -11.68 28.76 2.19
CA PRO A 42 -10.34 28.22 2.34
C PRO A 42 -10.31 26.71 2.07
N ARG A 43 -9.16 26.21 1.60
CA ARG A 43 -9.05 24.79 1.25
C ARG A 43 -9.23 23.94 2.51
N ARG A 44 -10.14 22.98 2.43
CA ARG A 44 -10.34 21.94 3.45
C ARG A 44 -9.51 20.72 3.08
N ILE A 45 -8.79 20.19 4.05
CA ILE A 45 -8.04 18.94 3.92
C ILE A 45 -8.70 17.92 4.83
N THR A 46 -9.02 16.79 4.24
CA THR A 46 -9.74 15.70 4.88
C THR A 46 -8.73 14.59 5.14
N ARG A 47 -8.51 14.20 6.40
CA ARG A 47 -7.60 13.13 6.77
C ARG A 47 -8.35 11.96 7.41
N CYS A 48 -7.92 10.75 7.10
CA CYS A 48 -8.40 9.54 7.77
C CYS A 48 -7.68 9.35 9.12
N PRO A 49 -8.29 8.67 10.11
CA PRO A 49 -7.66 8.40 11.41
C PRO A 49 -6.31 7.69 11.29
N GLU A 50 -6.20 6.75 10.35
CA GLU A 50 -5.00 5.95 10.16
C GLU A 50 -3.94 6.62 9.27
N GLU A 51 -4.20 7.84 8.80
CA GLU A 51 -3.36 8.48 7.79
C GLU A 51 -1.95 8.80 8.29
N GLY A 52 -1.78 9.03 9.60
CA GLY A 52 -0.44 9.12 10.20
C GLY A 52 0.39 7.86 10.02
N SER A 53 -0.23 6.67 9.93
CA SER A 53 0.47 5.42 9.61
C SER A 53 0.91 5.38 8.15
N ILE A 54 0.12 5.97 7.25
CA ILE A 54 0.45 6.12 5.83
C ILE A 54 1.60 7.12 5.68
N ASP A 55 1.56 8.25 6.37
CA ASP A 55 2.64 9.26 6.35
C ASP A 55 3.96 8.66 6.86
N ARG A 56 3.94 7.89 7.96
CA ARG A 56 5.13 7.15 8.45
C ARG A 56 5.63 6.11 7.44
N MET A 57 4.72 5.40 6.77
CA MET A 57 5.10 4.47 5.71
C MET A 57 5.75 5.22 4.54
N GLN A 58 5.18 6.35 4.12
CA GLN A 58 5.69 7.17 3.03
C GLN A 58 7.08 7.72 3.34
N LEU A 59 7.31 8.22 4.56
CA LEU A 59 8.64 8.67 5.00
C LEU A 59 9.68 7.54 4.90
N ARG A 60 9.35 6.33 5.37
CA ARG A 60 10.24 5.17 5.22
C ARG A 60 10.50 4.82 3.75
N MET A 61 9.49 4.91 2.89
CA MET A 61 9.64 4.66 1.45
C MET A 61 10.51 5.71 0.76
N GLN A 62 10.44 6.97 1.19
CA GLN A 62 11.26 8.06 0.66
C GLN A 62 12.72 7.94 1.11
N GLN A 63 12.96 7.48 2.34
CA GLN A 63 14.31 7.25 2.85
C GLN A 63 15.04 6.11 2.13
N TYR A 64 14.30 5.09 1.67
CA TYR A 64 14.86 3.87 1.07
C TYR A 64 14.17 3.53 -0.27
N PRO A 65 14.34 4.36 -1.31
CA PRO A 65 13.65 4.19 -2.59
C PRO A 65 14.02 2.89 -3.31
N GLU A 66 15.22 2.37 -3.09
CA GLU A 66 15.70 1.10 -3.65
C GLU A 66 14.92 -0.11 -3.15
N ILE A 67 14.38 -0.08 -1.93
CA ILE A 67 13.60 -1.19 -1.36
C ILE A 67 12.34 -1.45 -2.21
N MET A 68 11.67 -0.40 -2.66
CA MET A 68 10.48 -0.54 -3.51
C MET A 68 10.82 -1.09 -4.90
N LYS A 69 11.96 -0.68 -5.48
CA LYS A 69 12.47 -1.24 -6.74
C LYS A 69 12.81 -2.72 -6.60
N LYS A 70 13.49 -3.10 -5.52
CA LYS A 70 13.81 -4.51 -5.21
C LYS A 70 12.54 -5.33 -5.00
N ARG A 71 11.56 -4.80 -4.25
CA ARG A 71 10.27 -5.47 -4.04
C ARG A 71 9.56 -5.71 -5.37
N LYS A 72 9.52 -4.72 -6.26
CA LYS A 72 8.95 -4.88 -7.61
C LYS A 72 9.61 -6.04 -8.36
N ALA A 73 10.94 -6.08 -8.39
CA ALA A 73 11.68 -7.13 -9.10
C ALA A 73 11.50 -8.53 -8.47
N ILE A 74 11.53 -8.63 -7.14
CA ILE A 74 11.56 -9.90 -6.43
C ILE A 74 10.15 -10.48 -6.24
N VAL A 75 9.15 -9.63 -5.95
CA VAL A 75 7.85 -10.07 -5.44
C VAL A 75 6.77 -10.03 -6.51
N GLU A 76 6.75 -9.05 -7.41
CA GLU A 76 5.63 -8.93 -8.37
C GLU A 76 5.57 -10.12 -9.33
N HIS A 77 6.72 -10.60 -9.81
CA HIS A 77 6.77 -11.74 -10.73
C HIS A 77 6.27 -13.06 -10.12
N PRO A 78 6.71 -13.48 -8.91
CA PRO A 78 6.13 -14.62 -8.21
C PRO A 78 4.62 -14.49 -8.00
N PHE A 79 4.15 -13.33 -7.55
CA PHE A 79 2.73 -13.10 -7.31
C PHE A 79 1.90 -13.18 -8.60
N GLY A 80 2.41 -12.64 -9.71
CA GLY A 80 1.77 -12.78 -11.02
C GLY A 80 1.72 -14.23 -11.49
N THR A 81 2.82 -14.96 -11.34
CA THR A 81 2.90 -16.37 -11.74
C THR A 81 1.94 -17.24 -10.94
N ILE A 82 1.91 -17.09 -9.61
CA ILE A 82 1.03 -17.86 -8.73
C ILE A 82 -0.44 -17.61 -9.06
N LYS A 83 -0.83 -16.35 -9.30
CA LYS A 83 -2.20 -16.00 -9.70
C LYS A 83 -2.58 -16.65 -11.03
N PHE A 84 -1.71 -16.56 -12.03
CA PHE A 84 -2.01 -17.09 -13.36
C PHE A 84 -2.08 -18.62 -13.38
N TRP A 85 -1.12 -19.29 -12.73
CA TRP A 85 -0.97 -20.74 -12.80
C TRP A 85 -2.10 -21.53 -12.18
N ASN A 86 -2.70 -21.02 -11.10
CA ASN A 86 -3.81 -21.71 -10.44
C ASN A 86 -5.17 -21.36 -11.07
N HIS A 87 -5.20 -20.69 -12.23
CA HIS A 87 -6.40 -20.04 -12.76
C HIS A 87 -7.09 -19.13 -11.70
N GLN A 88 -6.31 -18.65 -10.73
CA GLN A 88 -6.77 -17.87 -9.60
C GLN A 88 -6.53 -16.40 -9.92
N ASN A 89 -7.52 -15.76 -10.57
CA ASN A 89 -7.51 -14.31 -10.80
C ASN A 89 -7.32 -13.51 -9.50
N ALA A 90 -7.73 -14.08 -8.36
CA ALA A 90 -7.57 -13.50 -7.03
C ALA A 90 -7.16 -14.55 -5.98
N PHE A 91 -6.46 -14.08 -4.95
CA PHE A 91 -6.24 -14.86 -3.73
C PHE A 91 -7.53 -14.83 -2.90
N LEU A 92 -8.21 -15.97 -2.81
CA LEU A 92 -9.46 -16.10 -2.05
C LEU A 92 -9.23 -16.33 -0.54
N MET A 93 -8.02 -16.74 -0.16
CA MET A 93 -7.65 -17.05 1.22
C MET A 93 -6.92 -15.89 1.88
N ARG A 94 -7.09 -15.74 3.20
CA ARG A 94 -6.40 -14.76 4.06
C ARG A 94 -5.75 -15.48 5.24
N GLY A 95 -4.57 -15.00 5.65
CA GLY A 95 -3.79 -15.54 6.77
C GLY A 95 -2.64 -16.45 6.32
N LEU A 96 -1.49 -16.36 6.99
CA LEU A 96 -0.24 -17.06 6.62
C LEU A 96 -0.40 -18.58 6.56
N GLU A 97 -1.14 -19.14 7.51
CA GLU A 97 -1.41 -20.58 7.61
C GLU A 97 -2.08 -21.16 6.37
N LYS A 98 -2.83 -20.33 5.62
CA LYS A 98 -3.61 -20.74 4.46
C LYS A 98 -2.88 -20.54 3.13
N VAL A 99 -1.67 -19.99 3.12
CA VAL A 99 -0.93 -19.62 1.89
C VAL A 99 0.17 -20.64 1.58
N LEU A 100 -0.22 -21.88 1.31
CA LEU A 100 0.68 -22.94 0.80
C LEU A 100 1.21 -22.65 -0.61
N SER A 101 0.51 -21.83 -1.40
CA SER A 101 0.87 -21.53 -2.78
C SER A 101 2.23 -20.86 -2.94
N THR A 102 2.64 -20.02 -1.98
CA THR A 102 3.97 -19.37 -2.01
C THR A 102 5.08 -20.38 -1.74
N LEU A 103 4.87 -21.32 -0.80
CA LEU A 103 5.82 -22.38 -0.52
C LEU A 103 5.97 -23.32 -1.73
N ALA A 104 4.85 -23.73 -2.33
CA ALA A 104 4.85 -24.57 -3.53
C ALA A 104 5.57 -23.88 -4.71
N TYR A 105 5.35 -22.58 -4.92
CA TYR A 105 6.07 -21.81 -5.93
C TYR A 105 7.59 -21.80 -5.67
N ASN A 106 7.99 -21.54 -4.43
CA ASN A 106 9.41 -21.54 -4.05
C ASN A 106 10.04 -22.91 -4.31
N MET A 107 9.40 -24.01 -3.88
CA MET A 107 9.89 -25.36 -4.13
C MET A 107 10.06 -25.64 -5.62
N LYS A 108 9.06 -25.28 -6.45
CA LYS A 108 9.18 -25.46 -7.90
C LYS A 108 10.31 -24.65 -8.52
N ARG A 109 10.53 -23.41 -8.04
CA ARG A 109 11.65 -22.56 -8.51
C ARG A 109 13.00 -23.14 -8.11
N VAL A 110 13.16 -23.58 -6.86
CA VAL A 110 14.43 -24.17 -6.38
C VAL A 110 14.73 -25.45 -7.14
N ILE A 111 13.75 -26.35 -7.31
CA ILE A 111 13.93 -27.57 -8.13
C ILE A 111 14.38 -27.22 -9.55
N LYS A 112 13.83 -26.16 -10.16
CA LYS A 112 14.21 -25.74 -11.52
C LYS A 112 15.61 -25.11 -11.60
N ILE A 113 16.04 -24.38 -10.58
CA ILE A 113 17.33 -23.66 -10.57
C ILE A 113 18.48 -24.55 -10.11
N VAL A 114 18.25 -25.29 -9.01
CA VAL A 114 19.29 -26.06 -8.30
C VAL A 114 19.25 -27.53 -8.71
N GLY A 115 18.05 -28.08 -8.97
CA GLY A 115 17.86 -29.50 -9.24
C GLY A 115 17.70 -30.32 -7.95
N VAL A 116 16.95 -31.43 -8.03
CA VAL A 116 16.61 -32.25 -6.86
C VAL A 116 17.84 -32.87 -6.19
N LYS A 117 18.81 -33.35 -6.97
CA LYS A 117 20.02 -34.01 -6.44
C LYS A 117 20.82 -33.10 -5.50
N LYS A 118 21.17 -31.90 -5.99
CA LYS A 118 21.90 -30.89 -5.20
C LYS A 118 21.14 -30.43 -3.96
N MET A 119 19.80 -30.43 -4.00
CA MET A 119 19.00 -30.12 -2.81
C MET A 119 19.10 -31.20 -1.74
N ILE A 120 19.08 -32.48 -2.13
CA ILE A 120 19.23 -33.60 -1.20
C ILE A 120 20.64 -33.60 -0.59
N GLU A 121 21.67 -33.35 -1.39
CA GLU A 121 23.06 -33.22 -0.91
C GLU A 121 23.23 -32.10 0.11
N ALA A 122 22.48 -31.00 0.00
CA ALA A 122 22.55 -29.88 0.95
C ALA A 122 21.79 -30.10 2.27
N LEU A 123 21.01 -31.18 2.38
CA LEU A 123 20.27 -31.55 3.60
C LEU A 123 21.03 -32.54 4.49
N VAL A 124 22.08 -33.16 3.95
CA VAL A 124 22.97 -34.12 4.62
C VAL A 124 24.23 -33.39 5.08
#